data_AF-A0A954GAT8-F1
#
_entry.id   AF-A0A954GAT8-F1
#
_cell.length_a   1.000
_cell.length_b   1.000
_cell.length_c   1.000
_cell.angle_alpha   90.00
_cell.angle_beta   90.00
_cell.angle_gamma   90.00
#
_symmetry.space_group_name_H-M   'P 1'
#
loop_
_entity.id
_entity.type
_entity.pdbx_description
1 polymer ?
#
loop_
_entity_poly.entity_id
_entity_poly.type
_entity_poly.pdbx_seq_one_letter_code
_entity_poly.pdbx_strand_id
1 'polypeptide(L)'
;MLLVSGSCALVFQVVWIRELRLVFGATTASSAAVLAIFMAGLGLGNWLFGRRIDNSIRPLRFYGLLELGIALSAGLSPLLIVLIRQMYVGMGGQAALGPELATILRLFASAVILAIPTILMGGTMPAAARAVSNDADQNRRGVAWIYGLNTIGAVVGAGLANFMLLEALGNRLVLWSACVVNLLLAAAALGLSQKLSATPLTKTKLQKPEPSLPTTSAQEQGRIGIVCISSGIVGFVFFLMEIVWYRMLGPLLGGTTYTFGLILCVALLGIGVGGAVYGLLARHLKPSLQLLAGVCA
;
A
#
# COMPACT_ATOMS: atom_id res chain seq x y z
N MET A 1 12.22 -10.22 1.37
CA MET A 1 11.37 -9.48 2.33
C MET A 1 10.31 -8.68 1.59
N LEU A 2 10.68 -7.68 0.77
CA LEU A 2 9.72 -6.81 0.09
C LEU A 2 8.73 -7.51 -0.83
N LEU A 3 9.17 -8.49 -1.63
CA LEU A 3 8.26 -9.29 -2.44
C LEU A 3 7.19 -9.98 -1.58
N VAL A 4 7.59 -10.55 -0.44
CA VAL A 4 6.67 -11.25 0.47
C VAL A 4 5.78 -10.24 1.19
N SER A 5 6.31 -9.11 1.65
CA SER A 5 5.54 -8.04 2.29
C SER A 5 4.50 -7.46 1.33
N GLY A 6 4.87 -7.16 0.09
CA GLY A 6 3.96 -6.72 -0.97
C GLY A 6 2.87 -7.77 -1.23
N SER A 7 3.24 -9.05 -1.32
CA SER A 7 2.25 -10.14 -1.44
C SER A 7 1.25 -10.14 -0.28
N CYS A 8 1.73 -10.05 0.96
CA CYS A 8 0.86 -10.04 2.13
C CYS A 8 -0.05 -8.81 2.19
N ALA A 9 0.46 -7.62 1.84
CA ALA A 9 -0.33 -6.39 1.80
C ALA A 9 -1.56 -6.54 0.88
N LEU A 10 -1.37 -7.14 -0.29
CA LEU A 10 -2.44 -7.34 -1.26
C LEU A 10 -3.35 -8.53 -0.90
N VAL A 11 -2.81 -9.58 -0.27
CA VAL A 11 -3.63 -10.64 0.35
C VAL A 11 -4.59 -10.04 1.38
N PHE A 12 -4.09 -9.18 2.28
CA PHE A 12 -4.92 -8.52 3.28
C PHE A 12 -5.99 -7.65 2.63
N GLN A 13 -5.63 -6.85 1.61
CA GLN A 13 -6.58 -6.01 0.89
C GLN A 13 -7.71 -6.85 0.29
N VAL A 14 -7.39 -7.94 -0.43
CA VAL A 14 -8.40 -8.80 -1.06
C VAL A 14 -9.29 -9.48 0.01
N VAL A 15 -8.71 -9.96 1.10
CA VAL A 15 -9.47 -10.55 2.23
C VAL A 15 -10.43 -9.53 2.82
N TRP A 16 -9.96 -8.32 3.17
CA TRP A 16 -10.81 -7.28 3.78
C TRP A 16 -11.93 -6.85 2.84
N ILE A 17 -11.64 -6.72 1.55
CA ILE A 17 -12.67 -6.42 0.57
C ILE A 17 -13.74 -7.53 0.55
N ARG A 18 -13.36 -8.81 0.62
CA ARG A 18 -14.31 -9.93 0.64
C ARG A 18 -15.13 -9.94 1.93
N GLU A 19 -14.48 -9.83 3.09
CA GLU A 19 -15.14 -9.78 4.39
C GLU A 19 -16.14 -8.62 4.51
N LEU A 20 -15.73 -7.40 4.12
CA LEU A 20 -16.60 -6.24 4.23
C LEU A 20 -17.75 -6.29 3.21
N ARG A 21 -17.57 -6.92 2.05
CA ARG A 21 -18.68 -7.22 1.14
C ARG A 21 -19.66 -8.24 1.71
N LEU A 22 -19.21 -9.20 2.53
CA LEU A 22 -20.11 -10.13 3.23
C LEU A 22 -20.93 -9.43 4.32
N VAL A 23 -20.37 -8.42 4.99
CA VAL A 23 -21.08 -7.67 6.04
C VAL A 23 -22.03 -6.62 5.45
N PHE A 24 -21.57 -5.87 4.46
CA PHE A 24 -22.26 -4.68 3.95
C PHE A 24 -22.97 -4.89 2.61
N GLY A 25 -22.79 -6.04 1.98
CA GLY A 25 -23.26 -6.34 0.64
C GLY A 25 -22.21 -6.06 -0.44
N ALA A 26 -22.28 -6.84 -1.53
CA ALA A 26 -21.39 -6.79 -2.67
C ALA A 26 -21.71 -5.60 -3.60
N THR A 27 -21.49 -4.37 -3.11
CA THR A 27 -21.71 -3.15 -3.88
C THR A 27 -20.38 -2.54 -4.36
N THR A 28 -20.44 -1.76 -5.44
CA THR A 28 -19.33 -0.92 -5.88
C THR A 28 -18.87 0.03 -4.77
N ALA A 29 -19.81 0.57 -3.99
CA ALA A 29 -19.52 1.47 -2.88
C ALA A 29 -18.67 0.79 -1.78
N SER A 30 -18.99 -0.45 -1.40
CA SER A 30 -18.22 -1.21 -0.41
C SER A 30 -16.76 -1.40 -0.85
N SER A 31 -16.56 -1.74 -2.13
CA SER A 31 -15.21 -1.99 -2.68
C SER A 31 -14.42 -0.68 -2.81
N ALA A 32 -15.07 0.38 -3.28
CA ALA A 32 -14.48 1.71 -3.39
C ALA A 32 -14.08 2.28 -2.02
N ALA A 33 -14.90 2.10 -0.99
CA ALA A 33 -14.57 2.53 0.37
C ALA A 33 -13.29 1.86 0.87
N VAL A 34 -13.16 0.53 0.71
CA VAL A 34 -11.96 -0.20 1.12
C VAL A 34 -10.73 0.26 0.35
N LEU A 35 -10.83 0.39 -0.97
CA LEU A 35 -9.72 0.89 -1.79
C LEU A 35 -9.30 2.30 -1.37
N ALA A 36 -10.27 3.20 -1.16
CA ALA A 36 -10.01 4.58 -0.73
C ALA A 36 -9.32 4.63 0.64
N ILE A 37 -9.81 3.88 1.63
CA ILE A 37 -9.22 3.80 2.97
C ILE A 37 -7.82 3.18 2.91
N PHE A 38 -7.64 2.14 2.10
CA PHE A 38 -6.35 1.49 1.93
C PHE A 38 -5.32 2.47 1.36
N MET A 39 -5.65 3.16 0.26
CA MET A 39 -4.78 4.15 -0.37
C MET A 39 -4.54 5.38 0.50
N ALA A 40 -5.59 5.89 1.17
CA ALA A 40 -5.47 6.99 2.13
C ALA A 40 -4.55 6.62 3.30
N GLY A 41 -4.68 5.40 3.82
CA GLY A 41 -3.79 4.87 4.86
C GLY A 41 -2.35 4.78 4.40
N LEU A 42 -2.08 4.22 3.21
CA LEU A 42 -0.73 4.18 2.64
C LEU A 42 -0.12 5.58 2.50
N GLY A 43 -0.88 6.54 1.96
CA GLY A 43 -0.44 7.93 1.82
C GLY A 43 -0.18 8.61 3.16
N LEU A 44 -1.10 8.47 4.12
CA LEU A 44 -0.99 9.05 5.45
C LEU A 44 0.19 8.43 6.23
N GLY A 45 0.38 7.12 6.11
CA GLY A 45 1.51 6.40 6.68
C GLY A 45 2.85 6.89 6.15
N ASN A 46 2.96 7.02 4.82
CA ASN A 46 4.16 7.56 4.18
C ASN A 46 4.47 8.99 4.67
N TRP A 47 3.45 9.84 4.80
CA TRP A 47 3.61 11.20 5.33
C TRP A 47 4.03 11.23 6.81
N LEU A 48 3.37 10.42 7.65
CA LEU A 48 3.59 10.39 9.09
C LEU A 48 4.97 9.80 9.45
N PHE A 49 5.38 8.74 8.75
CA PHE A 49 6.61 8.03 9.04
C PHE A 49 7.81 8.52 8.23
N GLY A 50 7.62 9.16 7.07
CA GLY A 50 8.71 9.57 6.16
C GLY A 50 9.83 10.33 6.86
N ARG A 51 9.50 11.44 7.55
CA ARG A 51 10.50 12.24 8.29
C ARG A 51 11.23 11.46 9.39
N ARG A 52 10.53 10.54 10.07
CA ARG A 52 11.14 9.71 11.13
C ARG A 52 12.06 8.64 10.54
N ILE A 53 11.68 8.09 9.40
CA ILE A 53 12.45 7.07 8.67
C ILE A 53 13.73 7.67 8.10
N ASP A 54 13.66 8.84 7.46
CA ASP A 54 14.81 9.50 6.85
C ASP A 54 15.91 9.80 7.88
N ASN A 55 15.50 10.14 9.10
CA ASN A 55 16.38 10.42 10.24
C ASN A 55 16.70 9.17 11.09
N SER A 56 16.23 7.98 10.71
CA SER A 56 16.41 6.77 11.51
C SER A 56 17.82 6.23 11.37
N ILE A 57 18.50 6.03 12.51
CA ILE A 57 19.82 5.39 12.59
C ILE A 57 19.72 3.88 12.30
N ARG A 58 18.54 3.28 12.51
CA ARG A 58 18.29 1.83 12.32
C ARG A 58 17.04 1.62 11.46
N PRO A 59 17.08 1.97 10.17
CA PRO A 59 15.90 1.89 9.28
C PRO A 59 15.35 0.46 9.17
N LEU A 60 16.20 -0.57 9.19
CA LEU A 60 15.77 -1.96 9.16
C LEU A 60 15.00 -2.39 10.43
N ARG A 61 15.36 -1.83 11.59
CA ARG A 61 14.59 -2.05 12.83
C ARG A 61 13.23 -1.38 12.75
N PHE A 62 13.16 -0.17 12.18
CA PHE A 62 11.91 0.53 11.97
C PHE A 62 10.99 -0.26 11.04
N TYR A 63 11.53 -0.77 9.92
CA TYR A 63 10.81 -1.67 9.02
C TYR A 63 10.26 -2.91 9.76
N GLY A 64 11.09 -3.59 10.57
CA GLY A 64 10.63 -4.75 11.35
C GLY A 64 9.53 -4.42 12.37
N LEU A 65 9.56 -3.24 13.00
CA LEU A 65 8.50 -2.80 13.91
C LEU A 65 7.18 -2.48 13.17
N LEU A 66 7.27 -1.92 11.96
CA LEU A 66 6.10 -1.72 11.11
C LEU A 66 5.47 -3.06 10.73
N GLU A 67 6.26 -4.03 10.26
CA GLU A 67 5.79 -5.37 9.90
C GLU A 67 5.11 -6.08 11.08
N LEU A 68 5.68 -5.95 12.29
CA LEU A 68 5.08 -6.46 13.52
C LEU A 68 3.73 -5.79 13.80
N GLY A 69 3.67 -4.46 13.72
CA GLY A 69 2.44 -3.72 13.93
C GLY A 69 1.35 -4.07 12.90
N ILE A 70 1.73 -4.28 11.63
CA ILE A 70 0.82 -4.74 10.56
C ILE A 70 0.25 -6.11 10.93
N ALA A 71 1.09 -7.08 11.30
CA ALA A 71 0.63 -8.41 11.65
C ALA A 71 -0.35 -8.42 12.82
N LEU A 72 -0.04 -7.67 13.89
CA LEU A 72 -0.89 -7.58 15.08
C LEU A 72 -2.21 -6.87 14.80
N SER A 73 -2.17 -5.72 14.11
CA SER A 73 -3.37 -4.95 13.79
C SER A 73 -4.25 -5.66 12.75
N ALA A 74 -3.67 -6.31 11.74
CA ALA A 74 -4.39 -7.16 10.81
C ALA A 74 -4.99 -8.39 11.50
N GLY A 75 -4.28 -9.01 12.44
CA GLY A 75 -4.77 -10.14 13.23
C GLY A 75 -5.93 -9.78 14.17
N LEU A 76 -6.04 -8.51 14.57
CA LEU A 76 -7.17 -7.99 15.34
C LEU A 76 -8.42 -7.75 14.46
N SER A 77 -8.25 -7.57 13.15
CA SER A 77 -9.33 -7.21 12.24
C SER A 77 -10.53 -8.18 12.22
N PRO A 78 -10.39 -9.52 12.33
CA PRO A 78 -11.54 -10.42 12.37
C PRO A 78 -12.46 -10.16 13.57
N LEU A 79 -11.89 -9.82 14.74
CA LEU A 79 -12.66 -9.48 15.93
C LEU A 79 -13.44 -8.18 15.73
N LEU A 80 -12.78 -7.16 15.17
CA LEU A 80 -13.42 -5.88 14.82
C LEU A 80 -14.56 -6.08 13.80
N ILE A 81 -14.35 -6.91 12.79
CA ILE A 81 -15.36 -7.23 11.77
C ILE A 81 -16.59 -7.90 12.41
N VAL A 82 -16.39 -8.86 13.31
CA VAL A 82 -17.51 -9.52 14.01
C VAL A 82 -18.30 -8.52 14.85
N LEU A 83 -17.61 -7.66 15.62
CA LEU A 83 -18.25 -6.63 16.44
C LEU A 83 -19.04 -5.64 15.58
N ILE A 84 -18.43 -5.13 14.52
CA ILE A 84 -19.06 -4.20 13.57
C ILE A 84 -20.27 -4.84 12.89
N ARG A 85 -20.17 -6.11 12.49
CA ARG A 85 -21.30 -6.84 11.90
C ARG A 85 -22.46 -6.93 12.88
N GLN A 86 -22.20 -7.27 14.14
CA GLN A 86 -23.24 -7.36 15.17
C GLN A 86 -23.92 -6.00 15.40
N MET A 87 -23.15 -4.92 15.49
CA MET A 87 -23.71 -3.57 15.62
C MET A 87 -24.53 -3.18 14.39
N TYR A 88 -23.98 -3.37 13.18
CA TYR A 88 -24.63 -2.98 11.93
C TYR A 88 -25.95 -3.74 11.71
N VAL A 89 -25.95 -5.05 11.94
CA VAL A 89 -27.16 -5.88 11.83
C VAL A 89 -28.14 -5.60 12.97
N GLY A 90 -27.65 -5.38 14.19
CA GLY A 90 -28.48 -5.02 15.35
C GLY A 90 -29.21 -3.69 15.19
N MET A 91 -28.65 -2.76 14.41
CA MET A 91 -29.29 -1.50 14.01
C MET A 91 -30.30 -1.66 12.86
N GLY A 92 -30.56 -2.89 12.40
CA GLY A 92 -31.50 -3.19 11.30
C GLY A 92 -30.90 -3.09 9.89
N GLY A 93 -29.57 -2.92 9.79
CA GLY A 93 -28.84 -2.88 8.51
C GLY A 93 -29.34 -1.78 7.56
N GLN A 94 -29.13 -1.97 6.26
CA GLN A 94 -29.52 -0.98 5.26
C GLN A 94 -31.04 -0.73 5.20
N ALA A 95 -31.86 -1.74 5.52
CA ALA A 95 -33.32 -1.61 5.46
C ALA A 95 -33.85 -0.60 6.49
N ALA A 96 -33.28 -0.58 7.70
CA ALA A 96 -33.68 0.37 8.75
C ALA A 96 -32.95 1.72 8.66
N LEU A 97 -31.67 1.71 8.27
CA LEU A 97 -30.82 2.91 8.28
C LEU A 97 -30.98 3.77 7.01
N GLY A 98 -31.52 3.21 5.93
CA GLY A 98 -31.51 3.83 4.61
C GLY A 98 -30.12 3.82 3.95
N PRO A 99 -30.03 4.11 2.65
CA PRO A 99 -28.80 3.96 1.87
C PRO A 99 -27.69 4.95 2.27
N GLU A 100 -28.03 6.18 2.62
CA GLU A 100 -27.05 7.23 2.95
C GLU A 100 -26.33 6.95 4.27
N LEU A 101 -27.09 6.78 5.36
CA LEU A 101 -26.54 6.50 6.68
C LEU A 101 -25.81 5.15 6.71
N ALA A 102 -26.34 4.13 6.01
CA ALA A 102 -25.64 2.87 5.85
C ALA A 102 -24.28 3.07 5.17
N THR A 103 -24.18 3.92 4.14
CA THR A 103 -22.91 4.21 3.44
C THR A 103 -21.90 4.91 4.34
N ILE A 104 -22.35 5.89 5.14
CA ILE A 104 -21.50 6.60 6.11
C ILE A 104 -20.96 5.61 7.16
N LEU A 105 -21.84 4.78 7.73
CA LEU A 105 -21.45 3.78 8.73
C LEU A 105 -20.50 2.73 8.14
N ARG A 106 -20.71 2.30 6.89
CA ARG A 106 -19.80 1.40 6.17
C ARG A 106 -18.41 2.00 6.02
N LEU A 107 -18.34 3.26 5.61
CA LEU A 107 -17.07 3.96 5.43
C LEU A 107 -16.34 4.09 6.78
N PHE A 108 -17.05 4.55 7.81
CA PHE A 108 -16.48 4.69 9.16
C PHE A 108 -16.01 3.35 9.73
N ALA A 109 -16.84 2.31 9.65
CA ALA A 109 -16.51 0.99 10.15
C ALA A 109 -15.32 0.37 9.39
N SER A 110 -15.28 0.51 8.06
CA SER A 110 -14.14 0.09 7.25
C SER A 110 -12.87 0.84 7.64
N ALA A 111 -12.98 2.15 7.92
CA ALA A 111 -11.85 2.97 8.35
C ALA A 111 -11.32 2.50 9.71
N VAL A 112 -12.19 2.22 10.67
CA VAL A 112 -11.80 1.69 11.99
C VAL A 112 -11.05 0.36 11.87
N ILE A 113 -11.48 -0.53 10.97
CA ILE A 113 -10.84 -1.84 10.77
C ILE A 113 -9.48 -1.70 10.05
N LEU A 114 -9.41 -0.88 8.99
CA LEU A 114 -8.27 -0.89 8.08
C LEU A 114 -7.23 0.20 8.38
N ALA A 115 -7.58 1.31 9.03
CA ALA A 115 -6.69 2.47 9.13
C ALA A 115 -5.33 2.14 9.76
N ILE A 116 -5.32 1.39 10.87
CA ILE A 116 -4.07 1.06 11.57
C ILE A 116 -3.13 0.25 10.67
N PRO A 117 -3.51 -0.94 10.15
CA PRO A 117 -2.59 -1.71 9.32
C PRO A 117 -2.19 -0.98 8.05
N THR A 118 -3.08 -0.23 7.41
CA THR A 118 -2.76 0.46 6.14
C THR A 118 -1.85 1.67 6.34
N ILE A 119 -2.01 2.42 7.44
CA ILE A 119 -1.06 3.47 7.84
C ILE A 119 0.33 2.88 8.09
N LEU A 120 0.41 1.75 8.79
CA LEU A 120 1.69 1.08 9.02
C LEU A 120 2.32 0.56 7.72
N MET A 121 1.52 -0.01 6.82
CA MET A 121 1.95 -0.43 5.47
C MET A 121 2.55 0.74 4.68
N GLY A 122 1.99 1.95 4.81
CA GLY A 122 2.50 3.15 4.14
C GLY A 122 3.94 3.52 4.50
N GLY A 123 4.42 3.13 5.68
CA GLY A 123 5.79 3.35 6.12
C GLY A 123 6.80 2.28 5.68
N THR A 124 6.34 1.12 5.20
CA THR A 124 7.22 -0.05 4.92
C THR A 124 8.19 0.23 3.78
N MET A 125 7.68 0.80 2.69
CA MET A 125 8.46 1.11 1.48
C MET A 125 9.54 2.16 1.74
N PRO A 126 9.25 3.32 2.36
CA PRO A 126 10.28 4.28 2.75
C PRO A 126 11.32 3.68 3.70
N ALA A 127 10.89 2.87 4.68
CA ALA A 127 11.81 2.24 5.63
C ALA A 127 12.78 1.27 4.96
N ALA A 128 12.27 0.47 4.02
CA ALA A 128 13.10 -0.45 3.24
C ALA A 128 14.02 0.29 2.26
N ALA A 129 13.52 1.33 1.59
CA ALA A 129 14.33 2.18 0.72
C ALA A 129 15.49 2.81 1.50
N ARG A 130 15.23 3.36 2.70
CA ARG A 130 16.25 3.94 3.57
C ARG A 130 17.27 2.91 4.07
N ALA A 131 16.86 1.67 4.27
CA ALA A 131 17.75 0.59 4.73
C ALA A 131 18.75 0.12 3.66
N VAL A 132 18.47 0.40 2.38
CA VAL A 132 19.31 -0.04 1.24
C VAL A 132 19.97 1.15 0.53
N SER A 133 19.45 2.37 0.70
CA SER A 133 20.04 3.58 0.12
C SER A 133 21.40 3.89 0.73
N ASN A 134 22.43 3.99 -0.10
CA ASN A 134 23.73 4.58 0.22
C ASN A 134 23.92 5.86 -0.58
N ASP A 135 24.67 6.84 -0.04
CA ASP A 135 24.93 8.14 -0.69
C ASP A 135 25.62 8.04 -2.06
N ALA A 136 26.19 6.87 -2.38
CA ALA A 136 26.80 6.56 -3.67
C ALA A 136 25.80 6.13 -4.78
N ASP A 137 24.53 5.83 -4.46
CA ASP A 137 23.52 5.40 -5.44
C ASP A 137 22.88 6.60 -6.16
N GLN A 138 23.68 7.30 -6.97
CA GLN A 138 23.29 8.54 -7.67
C GLN A 138 22.04 8.41 -8.54
N ASN A 139 21.72 7.20 -9.03
CA ASN A 139 20.55 6.93 -9.88
C ASN A 139 19.36 6.31 -9.13
N ARG A 140 19.41 6.19 -7.79
CA ARG A 140 18.37 5.56 -6.96
C ARG A 140 17.95 4.17 -7.46
N ARG A 141 18.90 3.41 -8.05
CA ARG A 141 18.60 2.11 -8.67
C ARG A 141 18.14 1.10 -7.63
N GLY A 142 18.71 1.14 -6.42
CA GLY A 142 18.28 0.28 -5.31
C GLY A 142 16.81 0.51 -4.93
N VAL A 143 16.37 1.77 -4.90
CA VAL A 143 14.98 2.13 -4.60
C VAL A 143 14.03 1.63 -5.69
N ALA A 144 14.43 1.74 -6.96
CA ALA A 144 13.63 1.23 -8.09
C ALA A 144 13.47 -0.30 -8.03
N TRP A 145 14.53 -1.04 -7.68
CA TRP A 145 14.47 -2.50 -7.48
C TRP A 145 13.58 -2.90 -6.31
N ILE A 146 13.65 -2.18 -5.20
CA ILE A 146 12.78 -2.37 -4.03
C ILE A 146 11.31 -2.21 -4.41
N TYR A 147 11.00 -1.15 -5.15
CA TYR A 147 9.66 -0.90 -5.67
C TYR A 147 9.21 -2.00 -6.63
N GLY A 148 10.04 -2.39 -7.59
CA GLY A 148 9.74 -3.46 -8.54
C GLY A 148 9.44 -4.80 -7.85
N LEU A 149 10.28 -5.23 -6.91
CA LEU A 149 10.07 -6.47 -6.16
C LEU A 149 8.79 -6.43 -5.32
N ASN A 150 8.48 -5.29 -4.71
CA ASN A 150 7.24 -5.10 -3.96
C ASN A 150 6.01 -5.20 -4.88
N THR A 151 6.06 -4.58 -6.06
CA THR A 151 4.96 -4.63 -7.04
C THR A 151 4.77 -6.03 -7.62
N ILE A 152 5.84 -6.77 -7.91
CA ILE A 152 5.73 -8.19 -8.31
C ILE A 152 5.09 -9.00 -7.20
N GLY A 153 5.53 -8.79 -5.96
CA GLY A 153 4.92 -9.39 -4.77
C GLY A 153 3.43 -9.09 -4.69
N ALA A 154 3.04 -7.84 -4.87
CA ALA A 154 1.67 -7.37 -4.88
C ALA A 154 0.80 -8.09 -5.92
N VAL A 155 1.28 -8.22 -7.17
CA VAL A 155 0.59 -8.96 -8.25
C VAL A 155 0.42 -10.43 -7.87
N VAL A 156 1.49 -11.08 -7.39
CA VAL A 156 1.46 -12.49 -6.97
C VAL A 156 0.49 -12.69 -5.81
N GLY A 157 0.53 -11.83 -4.79
CA GLY A 157 -0.35 -11.90 -3.63
C GLY A 157 -1.81 -11.67 -3.99
N ALA A 158 -2.11 -10.66 -4.80
CA ALA A 158 -3.46 -10.40 -5.29
C ALA A 158 -4.00 -11.59 -6.10
N GLY A 159 -3.20 -12.16 -7.00
CA GLY A 159 -3.58 -13.30 -7.83
C GLY A 159 -3.81 -14.56 -7.01
N LEU A 160 -2.83 -14.95 -6.18
CA LEU A 160 -2.93 -16.14 -5.32
C LEU A 160 -4.09 -16.03 -4.33
N ALA A 161 -4.26 -14.86 -3.69
CA ALA A 161 -5.39 -14.64 -2.80
C ALA A 161 -6.71 -14.83 -3.53
N ASN A 162 -6.87 -14.12 -4.65
CA ASN A 162 -8.14 -14.04 -5.36
C ASN A 162 -8.57 -15.37 -5.99
N PHE A 163 -7.64 -16.16 -6.53
CA PHE A 163 -7.97 -17.34 -7.34
C PHE A 163 -7.66 -18.69 -6.69
N MET A 164 -6.91 -18.74 -5.58
CA MET A 164 -6.47 -20.02 -5.01
C MET A 164 -6.66 -20.07 -3.49
N LEU A 165 -6.00 -19.17 -2.76
CA LEU A 165 -5.91 -19.25 -1.30
C LEU A 165 -7.29 -19.07 -0.64
N LEU A 166 -8.08 -18.11 -1.13
CA LEU A 166 -9.39 -17.80 -0.57
C LEU A 166 -10.44 -18.88 -0.83
N GLU A 167 -10.26 -19.71 -1.85
CA GLU A 167 -11.11 -20.86 -2.14
C GLU A 167 -10.67 -22.07 -1.32
N ALA A 168 -9.37 -22.35 -1.29
CA ALA A 168 -8.83 -23.54 -0.63
C ALA A 168 -8.86 -23.45 0.90
N LEU A 169 -8.58 -22.27 1.46
CA LEU A 169 -8.38 -22.08 2.90
C LEU A 169 -9.48 -21.21 3.54
N GLY A 170 -10.23 -20.45 2.74
CA GLY A 170 -11.20 -19.48 3.23
C GLY A 170 -10.56 -18.23 3.86
N ASN A 171 -11.37 -17.20 4.09
CA ASN A 171 -10.88 -15.85 4.45
C ASN A 171 -10.05 -15.82 5.75
N ARG A 172 -10.50 -16.55 6.78
CA ARG A 172 -9.85 -16.53 8.10
C ARG A 172 -8.46 -17.16 8.07
N LEU A 173 -8.31 -18.35 7.49
CA LEU A 173 -7.01 -19.02 7.43
C LEU A 173 -6.03 -18.24 6.55
N VAL A 174 -6.49 -17.66 5.44
CA VAL A 174 -5.64 -16.81 4.59
C VAL A 174 -5.16 -15.58 5.35
N LEU A 175 -6.04 -14.91 6.09
CA LEU A 175 -5.68 -13.74 6.90
C LEU A 175 -4.64 -14.10 7.96
N TRP A 176 -4.88 -15.16 8.75
CA TRP A 176 -3.95 -15.60 9.78
C TRP A 176 -2.62 -16.08 9.20
N SER A 177 -2.63 -16.76 8.05
CA SER A 177 -1.40 -17.16 7.35
C SER A 177 -0.59 -15.93 6.93
N ALA A 178 -1.23 -14.90 6.37
CA ALA A 178 -0.56 -13.65 6.03
C ALA A 178 -0.01 -12.94 7.28
N CYS A 179 -0.75 -12.93 8.40
CA CYS A 179 -0.25 -12.41 9.69
C CYS A 179 1.00 -13.17 10.16
N VAL A 180 1.02 -14.49 10.10
CA VAL A 180 2.19 -15.31 10.46
C VAL A 180 3.38 -14.97 9.56
N VAL A 181 3.16 -14.85 8.25
CA VAL A 181 4.22 -14.45 7.31
C VAL A 181 4.77 -13.06 7.65
N ASN A 182 3.93 -12.07 7.96
CA ASN A 182 4.40 -10.75 8.40
C ASN A 182 5.15 -10.82 9.74
N LEU A 183 4.74 -11.66 10.70
CA LEU A 183 5.50 -11.88 11.95
C LEU A 183 6.88 -12.46 11.67
N LEU A 184 7.00 -13.40 10.73
CA LEU A 184 8.29 -13.95 10.31
C LEU A 184 9.16 -12.88 9.64
N LEU A 185 8.57 -12.03 8.78
CA LEU A 185 9.27 -10.89 8.19
C LEU A 185 9.77 -9.90 9.24
N ALA A 186 8.93 -9.60 10.23
CA ALA A 186 9.28 -8.74 11.36
C ALA A 186 10.44 -9.33 12.16
N ALA A 187 10.35 -10.60 12.55
CA ALA A 187 11.40 -11.30 13.30
C ALA A 187 12.72 -11.34 12.52
N ALA A 188 12.67 -11.64 11.22
CA ALA A 188 13.84 -11.64 10.36
C ALA A 188 14.46 -10.24 10.23
N ALA A 189 13.66 -9.20 10.01
CA ALA A 189 14.16 -7.83 9.92
C ALA A 189 14.79 -7.34 11.23
N LEU A 190 14.14 -7.61 12.37
CA LEU A 190 14.66 -7.27 13.69
C LEU A 190 15.95 -8.04 13.99
N GLY A 191 16.01 -9.34 13.70
CA GLY A 191 17.21 -10.17 13.87
C GLY A 191 18.38 -9.71 13.00
N LEU A 192 18.14 -9.38 11.73
CA LEU A 192 19.16 -8.81 10.85
C LEU A 192 19.61 -7.42 11.34
N SER A 193 18.70 -6.60 11.85
CA SER A 193 19.04 -5.26 12.36
C SER A 193 20.00 -5.30 13.55
N GLN A 194 19.90 -6.33 14.40
CA GLN A 194 20.79 -6.54 15.53
C GLN A 194 22.21 -6.93 15.07
N LYS A 195 22.31 -7.82 14.08
CA LYS A 195 23.58 -8.26 13.50
C LYS A 195 24.31 -7.11 12.78
N LEU A 196 23.59 -6.30 12.02
CA LEU A 196 24.16 -5.16 11.29
C LEU A 196 24.54 -3.98 12.20
N SER A 197 23.90 -3.86 13.37
CA SER A 197 24.25 -2.83 14.38
C SER A 197 25.52 -3.18 15.17
N ALA A 198 26.02 -4.42 15.10
CA ALA A 198 27.24 -4.85 15.78
C ALA A 198 28.53 -4.38 15.09
N THR A 199 28.43 -3.91 13.84
CA THR A 199 29.51 -3.15 13.20
C THR A 199 29.38 -1.70 13.70
N PRO A 200 30.38 -1.14 14.40
CA PRO A 200 30.34 0.26 14.78
C PRO A 200 30.24 1.05 13.47
N LEU A 201 29.10 1.72 13.26
CA LEU A 201 29.03 2.78 12.27
C LEU A 201 30.04 3.83 12.71
N THR A 202 31.26 3.75 12.18
CA THR A 202 32.20 4.86 12.18
C THR A 202 31.38 6.07 11.79
N LYS A 203 31.26 7.00 12.73
CA LYS A 203 30.61 8.30 12.55
C LYS A 203 31.31 9.01 11.39
N THR A 204 30.91 8.74 10.16
CA THR A 204 31.19 9.62 9.05
C THR A 204 30.20 10.78 9.20
N LYS A 205 30.62 11.75 10.03
CA LYS A 205 30.06 13.10 10.24
C LYS A 205 28.60 13.15 10.76
N LEU A 206 28.37 13.34 12.06
CA LEU A 206 28.28 14.70 12.64
C LEU A 206 28.87 15.80 11.73
N GLN A 207 28.21 16.06 10.61
CA GLN A 207 28.35 17.34 9.94
C GLN A 207 27.60 18.32 10.85
N LYS A 208 28.30 19.34 11.32
CA LYS A 208 27.72 20.63 11.71
C LYS A 208 26.52 20.94 10.80
N PRO A 209 25.49 21.67 11.26
CA PRO A 209 24.53 22.27 10.34
C PRO A 209 25.32 23.19 9.41
N GLU A 210 25.73 22.69 8.25
CA GLU A 210 26.04 23.50 7.08
C GLU A 210 24.74 24.15 6.62
N PRO A 211 24.86 25.36 6.06
CA PRO A 211 23.81 26.37 6.10
C PRO A 211 22.53 25.82 5.50
N SER A 212 21.40 26.25 6.07
CA SER A 212 20.06 26.20 5.48
C SER A 212 20.09 25.80 4.01
N LEU A 213 19.47 24.64 3.70
CA LEU A 213 19.08 24.24 2.33
C LEU A 213 18.88 25.51 1.51
N PRO A 214 19.57 25.71 0.36
CA PRO A 214 19.26 26.85 -0.48
C PRO A 214 17.75 26.82 -0.66
N THR A 215 17.07 27.88 -0.23
CA THR A 215 15.63 28.06 -0.41
C THR A 215 15.37 27.69 -1.85
N THR A 216 14.77 26.52 -2.08
CA THR A 216 14.46 26.00 -3.41
C THR A 216 13.84 27.16 -4.17
N SER A 217 14.44 27.54 -5.29
CA SER A 217 13.98 28.70 -6.05
C SER A 217 12.48 28.57 -6.30
N ALA A 218 11.73 29.68 -6.34
CA ALA A 218 10.28 29.65 -6.55
C ALA A 218 9.89 28.83 -7.81
N GLN A 219 10.79 28.81 -8.80
CA GLN A 219 10.65 28.03 -10.03
C GLN A 219 10.80 26.50 -9.81
N GLU A 220 11.68 26.08 -8.90
CA GLU A 220 11.86 24.67 -8.53
C GLU A 220 10.73 24.17 -7.61
N GLN A 221 10.25 25.01 -6.71
CA GLN A 221 9.03 24.74 -5.93
C GLN A 221 7.80 24.60 -6.81
N GLY A 222 7.65 25.47 -7.82
CA GLY A 222 6.60 25.38 -8.82
C GLY A 222 6.64 24.06 -9.61
N ARG A 223 7.84 23.60 -9.99
CA ARG A 223 8.02 22.30 -10.68
C ARG A 223 7.65 21.13 -9.78
N ILE A 224 8.06 21.13 -8.52
CA ILE A 224 7.71 20.07 -7.56
C ILE A 224 6.18 20.04 -7.35
N GLY A 225 5.54 21.20 -7.19
CA GLY A 225 4.09 21.30 -7.09
C GLY A 225 3.36 20.70 -8.29
N ILE A 226 3.80 21.02 -9.51
CA ILE A 226 3.22 20.46 -10.74
C ILE A 226 3.38 18.93 -10.79
N VAL A 227 4.54 18.39 -10.43
CA VAL A 227 4.79 16.94 -10.40
C VAL A 227 3.90 16.26 -9.35
N CYS A 228 3.77 16.84 -8.16
CA CYS A 228 2.89 16.29 -7.11
C CYS A 228 1.42 16.31 -7.53
N ILE A 229 0.93 17.43 -8.09
CA ILE A 229 -0.46 17.56 -8.55
C ILE A 229 -0.74 16.59 -9.69
N SER A 230 0.12 16.55 -10.72
CA SER A 230 -0.04 15.63 -11.85
C SER A 230 -0.02 14.17 -11.40
N SER A 231 0.91 13.78 -10.51
CA SER A 231 0.94 12.43 -9.94
C SER A 231 -0.33 12.10 -9.15
N GLY A 232 -0.86 13.08 -8.40
CA GLY A 232 -2.12 12.95 -7.68
C GLY A 232 -3.32 12.76 -8.60
N ILE A 233 -3.41 13.54 -9.69
CA ILE A 233 -4.46 13.42 -10.70
C ILE A 233 -4.39 12.07 -11.41
N VAL A 234 -3.20 11.66 -11.86
CA VAL A 234 -3.01 10.37 -12.54
C VAL A 234 -3.39 9.21 -11.61
N GLY A 235 -2.94 9.24 -10.35
CA GLY A 235 -3.32 8.23 -9.36
C GLY A 235 -4.83 8.22 -9.09
N PHE A 236 -5.45 9.39 -8.94
CA PHE A 236 -6.90 9.50 -8.75
C PHE A 236 -7.68 8.94 -9.93
N VAL A 237 -7.32 9.31 -11.16
CA VAL A 237 -7.95 8.80 -12.39
C VAL A 237 -7.73 7.29 -12.52
N PHE A 238 -6.55 6.79 -12.18
CA PHE A 238 -6.25 5.35 -12.21
C PHE A 238 -7.16 4.55 -11.27
N PHE A 239 -7.28 4.96 -10.01
CA PHE A 239 -8.17 4.30 -9.05
C PHE A 239 -9.66 4.48 -9.41
N LEU A 240 -10.02 5.63 -9.99
CA LEU A 240 -11.38 5.83 -10.50
C LEU A 240 -11.68 4.86 -11.64
N MET A 241 -10.76 4.69 -12.58
CA MET A 241 -10.89 3.72 -13.66
C MET A 241 -10.99 2.29 -13.15
N GLU A 242 -10.25 1.93 -12.09
CA GLU A 242 -10.37 0.62 -11.44
C GLU A 242 -11.81 0.33 -10.99
N ILE A 243 -12.47 1.31 -10.37
CA ILE A 243 -13.85 1.21 -9.92
C ILE A 243 -14.86 1.25 -11.09
N VAL A 244 -14.61 2.06 -12.11
CA VAL A 244 -15.43 2.12 -13.33
C VAL A 244 -15.39 0.79 -14.06
N TRP A 245 -14.21 0.21 -14.29
CA TRP A 245 -14.05 -1.10 -14.90
C TRP A 245 -14.74 -2.18 -14.09
N TYR A 246 -14.61 -2.17 -12.76
CA TYR A 246 -15.31 -3.11 -11.90
C TYR A 246 -16.83 -3.02 -12.06
N ARG A 247 -17.38 -1.80 -12.13
CA ARG A 247 -18.82 -1.58 -12.33
C ARG A 247 -19.29 -1.99 -13.73
N MET A 248 -18.53 -1.67 -14.78
CA MET A 248 -18.88 -1.99 -16.16
C MET A 248 -18.77 -3.48 -16.48
N LEU A 249 -17.76 -4.15 -15.92
CA LEU A 249 -17.56 -5.59 -16.11
C LEU A 249 -18.44 -6.43 -15.18
N GLY A 250 -19.03 -5.83 -14.14
CA GLY A 250 -19.91 -6.52 -13.20
C GLY A 250 -21.03 -7.34 -13.88
N PRO A 251 -21.83 -6.76 -14.79
CA PRO A 251 -22.87 -7.50 -15.51
C PRO A 251 -22.35 -8.64 -16.41
N LEU A 252 -21.12 -8.52 -16.93
CA LEU A 252 -20.52 -9.51 -17.83
C LEU A 252 -19.84 -10.67 -17.07
N LEU A 253 -19.18 -10.35 -15.96
CA LEU A 253 -18.35 -11.28 -15.18
C LEU A 253 -18.97 -11.67 -13.83
N GLY A 254 -20.22 -11.28 -13.58
CA GLY A 254 -21.01 -11.67 -12.41
C GLY A 254 -20.77 -10.85 -11.13
N GLY A 255 -20.07 -9.71 -11.19
CA GLY A 255 -19.92 -8.77 -10.07
C GLY A 255 -19.28 -9.37 -8.81
N THR A 256 -18.42 -10.38 -8.98
CA THR A 256 -17.87 -11.17 -7.88
C THR A 256 -16.61 -10.54 -7.29
N THR A 257 -16.15 -11.08 -6.16
CA THR A 257 -14.82 -10.75 -5.62
C THR A 257 -13.70 -11.06 -6.62
N TYR A 258 -13.88 -12.10 -7.44
CA TYR A 258 -12.93 -12.49 -8.47
C TYR A 258 -12.74 -11.42 -9.54
N THR A 259 -13.84 -10.78 -9.97
CA THR A 259 -13.79 -9.69 -10.96
C THR A 259 -12.94 -8.54 -10.45
N PHE A 260 -13.11 -8.14 -9.19
CA PHE A 260 -12.30 -7.09 -8.59
C PHE A 260 -10.82 -7.50 -8.51
N GLY A 261 -10.53 -8.70 -7.99
CA GLY A 261 -9.15 -9.15 -7.87
C GLY A 261 -8.45 -9.33 -9.22
N LEU A 262 -9.18 -9.71 -10.28
CA LEU A 262 -8.66 -9.74 -11.65
C LEU A 262 -8.25 -8.35 -12.11
N ILE A 263 -9.13 -7.35 -11.94
CA ILE A 263 -8.85 -5.96 -12.31
C ILE A 263 -7.64 -5.45 -11.54
N LEU A 264 -7.58 -5.68 -10.22
CA LEU A 264 -6.45 -5.31 -9.38
C LEU A 264 -5.13 -5.96 -9.85
N CYS A 265 -5.16 -7.25 -10.22
CA CYS A 265 -3.97 -7.94 -10.76
C CYS A 265 -3.50 -7.31 -12.07
N VAL A 266 -4.42 -7.06 -13.01
CA VAL A 266 -4.11 -6.44 -14.30
C VAL A 266 -3.59 -5.01 -14.11
N ALA A 267 -4.21 -4.25 -13.20
CA ALA A 267 -3.82 -2.89 -12.85
C ALA A 267 -2.39 -2.84 -12.27
N LEU A 268 -2.10 -3.69 -11.28
CA LEU A 268 -0.76 -3.79 -10.67
C LEU A 268 0.30 -4.30 -11.65
N LEU A 269 -0.06 -5.26 -12.50
CA LEU A 269 0.83 -5.75 -13.56
C LEU A 269 1.14 -4.64 -14.56
N GLY A 270 0.13 -3.86 -14.96
CA GLY A 270 0.30 -2.69 -15.82
C GLY A 270 1.25 -1.65 -15.21
N ILE A 271 1.10 -1.33 -13.93
CA ILE A 271 2.03 -0.44 -13.21
C ILE A 271 3.45 -1.01 -13.22
N GLY A 272 3.61 -2.32 -12.94
CA GLY A 272 4.90 -2.99 -12.93
C GLY A 272 5.59 -3.00 -14.29
N VAL A 273 4.87 -3.38 -15.36
CA VAL A 273 5.36 -3.39 -16.74
C VAL A 273 5.67 -1.97 -17.21
N GLY A 274 4.78 -1.01 -16.96
CA GLY A 274 5.01 0.39 -17.31
C GLY A 274 6.26 0.96 -16.64
N GLY A 275 6.46 0.67 -15.36
CA GLY A 275 7.67 1.06 -14.63
C GLY A 275 8.95 0.41 -15.20
N ALA A 276 8.89 -0.87 -15.58
CA ALA A 276 10.01 -1.57 -16.19
C ALA A 276 10.35 -1.04 -17.60
N VAL A 277 9.34 -0.80 -18.43
CA VAL A 277 9.47 -0.25 -19.78
C VAL A 277 10.02 1.18 -19.72
N TYR A 278 9.49 2.04 -18.86
CA TYR A 278 10.03 3.37 -18.62
C TYR A 278 11.48 3.29 -18.14
N GLY A 279 11.74 2.39 -17.19
CA GLY A 279 13.08 2.13 -16.68
C GLY A 279 14.05 1.61 -17.72
N LEU A 280 13.61 1.04 -18.86
CA LEU A 280 14.43 0.57 -19.98
C LEU A 280 14.62 1.63 -21.07
N LEU A 281 13.53 2.29 -21.49
CA LEU A 281 13.51 3.24 -22.60
C LEU A 281 13.98 4.64 -22.19
N ALA A 282 13.63 5.09 -20.99
CA ALA A 282 13.93 6.44 -20.53
C ALA A 282 15.32 6.58 -19.88
N ARG A 283 16.15 5.52 -19.90
CA ARG A 283 17.52 5.52 -19.32
C ARG A 283 18.43 6.62 -19.86
N HIS A 284 18.16 7.08 -21.08
CA HIS A 284 18.95 8.07 -21.80
C HIS A 284 18.22 9.41 -22.00
N LEU A 285 16.95 9.50 -21.58
CA LEU A 285 16.16 10.72 -21.72
C LEU A 285 16.38 11.63 -20.52
N LYS A 286 16.60 12.93 -20.77
CA LYS A 286 16.67 13.91 -19.69
C LYS A 286 15.27 14.09 -19.09
N PRO A 287 15.10 13.99 -17.76
CA PRO A 287 13.81 14.21 -17.12
C PRO A 287 13.33 15.64 -17.41
N SER A 288 12.18 15.76 -18.07
CA SER A 288 11.58 17.04 -18.47
C SER A 288 10.07 17.00 -18.28
N LEU A 289 9.43 18.18 -18.16
CA LEU A 289 7.98 18.28 -18.08
C LEU A 289 7.28 17.79 -19.36
N GLN A 290 7.97 17.87 -20.50
CA GLN A 290 7.46 17.33 -21.78
C GLN A 290 7.45 15.80 -21.77
N LEU A 291 8.49 15.17 -21.21
CA LEU A 291 8.51 13.72 -21.02
C LEU A 291 7.41 13.28 -20.06
N LEU A 292 7.18 14.03 -18.97
CA LEU A 292 6.07 13.78 -18.06
C LEU A 292 4.72 13.89 -18.77
N ALA A 293 4.49 14.97 -19.53
CA ALA A 293 3.26 15.15 -20.29
C ALA A 293 3.02 14.02 -21.29
N GLY A 294 4.07 13.56 -22.00
CA GLY A 294 3.97 12.45 -22.96
C GLY A 294 3.74 11.08 -22.32
N VAL A 295 4.14 10.87 -21.06
CA VAL A 295 3.85 9.63 -20.31
C VAL A 295 2.46 9.65 -19.69
N CYS A 296 1.93 10.83 -19.38
CA CYS A 296 0.59 11.01 -18.82
C CYS A 296 -0.54 11.11 -19.87
N ALA A 297 -0.22 11.40 -21.13
CA ALA A 297 -1.16 11.50 -22.25
C ALA A 297 -1.57 10.12 -22.76
#